data_AF-A0A2E7SC80-F1
#
_entry.id   AF-A0A2E7SC80-F1
#
_cell.length_a   1.000
_cell.length_b   1.000
_cell.length_c   1.000
_cell.angle_alpha   90.00
_cell.angle_beta   90.00
_cell.angle_gamma   90.00
#
_symmetry.space_group_name_H-M   'P 1'
#
loop_
_entity.id
_entity.type
_entity.pdbx_description
1 polymer ?
#
loop_
_entity_poly.entity_id
_entity_poly.type
_entity_poly.pdbx_seq_one_letter_code
_entity_poly.pdbx_strand_id
1 'polypeptide(L)'
;MVTDEDRQFWSFKPLQKNAPPLASDPWVRSSIDGFILRKIRESNQTPAPEAPKHLWLRRVTFDLTGLPPTLKEIKEFLADDSSKA
;
A
#
# COMPACT_ATOMS: atom_id res chain seq x y z
N MET A 1 -7.20 9.53 -41.29
CA MET A 1 -8.25 8.55 -40.93
C MET A 1 -7.73 7.75 -39.74
N VAL A 2 -8.56 7.47 -38.73
CA VAL A 2 -8.18 6.62 -37.59
C VAL A 2 -8.20 5.17 -38.05
N THR A 3 -7.10 4.45 -37.85
CA THR A 3 -6.91 3.04 -38.24
C THR A 3 -7.38 2.08 -37.16
N ASP A 4 -7.49 0.79 -37.47
CA ASP A 4 -7.82 -0.23 -36.46
C ASP A 4 -6.72 -0.39 -35.41
N GLU A 5 -5.45 -0.25 -35.78
CA GLU A 5 -4.31 -0.19 -34.84
C GLU A 5 -4.46 0.93 -33.81
N ASP A 6 -4.88 2.13 -34.25
CA ASP A 6 -5.09 3.28 -33.34
C ASP A 6 -6.16 2.98 -32.28
N ARG A 7 -7.18 2.18 -32.64
CA ARG A 7 -8.27 1.77 -31.73
C ARG A 7 -7.84 0.69 -30.74
N GLN A 8 -6.71 0.01 -30.97
CA GLN A 8 -6.19 -1.02 -30.07
C GLN A 8 -5.33 -0.47 -28.92
N PHE A 9 -5.06 0.84 -28.92
CA PHE A 9 -4.31 1.48 -27.86
C PHE A 9 -4.96 1.24 -26.49
N TRP A 10 -4.14 0.98 -25.47
CA TRP A 10 -4.59 0.46 -24.18
C TRP A 10 -5.62 1.35 -23.48
N SER A 11 -5.57 2.68 -23.68
CA SER A 11 -6.48 3.64 -23.05
C SER A 11 -7.88 3.66 -23.68
N PHE A 12 -8.06 3.06 -24.86
CA PHE A 12 -9.37 2.96 -25.54
C PHE A 12 -10.05 1.62 -25.30
N LYS A 13 -9.37 0.67 -24.66
CA LYS A 13 -9.95 -0.63 -24.30
C LYS A 13 -10.73 -0.50 -22.99
N PRO A 14 -11.88 -1.18 -22.86
CA PRO A 14 -12.63 -1.20 -21.61
C PRO A 14 -11.79 -1.83 -20.48
N LEU A 15 -11.90 -1.29 -19.27
CA LEU A 15 -11.23 -1.84 -18.10
C LEU A 15 -11.78 -3.23 -17.77
N GLN A 16 -10.88 -4.20 -17.63
CA GLN A 16 -11.23 -5.54 -17.15
C GLN A 16 -11.26 -5.56 -15.63
N LYS A 17 -12.39 -5.98 -15.05
CA LYS A 17 -12.52 -6.18 -13.60
C LYS A 17 -12.02 -7.57 -13.24
N ASN A 18 -10.82 -7.64 -12.68
CA ASN A 18 -10.26 -8.87 -12.15
C ASN A 18 -10.57 -8.97 -10.65
N ALA A 19 -11.05 -10.13 -10.20
CA ALA A 19 -11.18 -10.38 -8.77
C ALA A 19 -9.78 -10.44 -8.13
N PRO A 20 -9.58 -9.80 -6.96
CA PRO A 20 -8.30 -9.87 -6.28
C PRO A 20 -8.01 -11.30 -5.81
N PRO A 21 -6.81 -11.84 -6.10
CA PRO A 21 -6.42 -13.15 -5.59
C PRO A 21 -6.24 -13.07 -4.07
N LEU A 22 -6.44 -14.18 -3.36
CA LEU A 22 -6.22 -14.27 -1.91
C LEU A 22 -7.02 -13.25 -1.07
N ALA A 23 -8.19 -12.81 -1.56
CA ALA A 23 -9.00 -11.77 -0.93
C ALA A 23 -9.46 -12.09 0.50
N SER A 24 -9.53 -13.36 0.87
CA SER A 24 -9.92 -13.84 2.20
C SER A 24 -8.75 -13.92 3.19
N ASP A 25 -7.54 -13.54 2.76
CA ASP A 25 -6.36 -13.56 3.63
C ASP A 25 -6.38 -12.41 4.64
N PRO A 26 -6.16 -12.65 5.95
CA PRO A 26 -6.20 -11.60 6.97
C PRO A 26 -5.19 -10.45 6.77
N TRP A 27 -4.12 -10.68 6.02
CA TRP A 27 -3.13 -9.65 5.72
C TRP A 27 -3.64 -8.64 4.66
N VAL A 28 -4.62 -9.02 3.85
CA VAL A 28 -5.17 -8.19 2.76
C VAL A 28 -6.13 -7.15 3.34
N ARG A 29 -5.70 -5.88 3.36
CA ARG A 29 -6.51 -4.74 3.85
C ARG A 29 -7.28 -4.06 2.70
N SER A 30 -6.83 -4.24 1.47
CA SER A 30 -7.40 -3.68 0.25
C SER A 30 -7.27 -4.65 -0.93
N SER A 31 -8.07 -4.46 -1.99
CA SER A 31 -8.05 -5.35 -3.16
C SER A 31 -6.67 -5.47 -3.83
N ILE A 32 -5.81 -4.45 -3.75
CA ILE A 32 -4.48 -4.50 -4.36
C ILE A 32 -3.53 -5.42 -3.58
N ASP A 33 -3.71 -5.53 -2.25
CA ASP A 33 -2.84 -6.33 -1.39
C ASP A 33 -2.88 -7.81 -1.75
N GLY A 34 -4.01 -8.31 -2.24
CA GLY A 34 -4.13 -9.68 -2.72
C GLY A 34 -3.16 -10.00 -3.87
N PHE A 35 -3.00 -9.07 -4.81
CA PHE A 35 -2.06 -9.21 -5.92
C PHE A 35 -0.61 -9.14 -5.45
N ILE A 36 -0.31 -8.29 -4.47
CA ILE A 36 1.02 -8.16 -3.85
C ILE A 36 1.36 -9.44 -3.08
N LEU A 37 0.45 -9.92 -2.23
CA LEU A 37 0.61 -11.12 -1.43
C LEU A 37 0.85 -12.35 -2.31
N ARG A 38 0.14 -12.45 -3.45
CA ARG A 38 0.39 -13.49 -4.44
C ARG A 38 1.85 -13.48 -4.90
N LYS A 39 2.40 -12.31 -5.25
CA LYS A 39 3.79 -12.18 -5.70
C LYS A 39 4.81 -12.48 -4.61
N ILE A 40 4.55 -12.06 -3.38
CA ILE A 40 5.39 -12.38 -2.20
C ILE A 40 5.43 -13.90 -1.95
N ARG A 41 4.28 -14.58 -2.07
CA ARG A 41 4.22 -16.04 -1.90
C ARG A 41 4.90 -16.79 -3.05
N GLU A 42 4.73 -16.32 -4.29
CA GLU A 42 5.43 -16.87 -5.47
C GLU A 42 6.97 -16.78 -5.31
N SER A 43 7.48 -15.76 -4.60
CA SER A 43 8.90 -15.64 -4.28
C SER A 43 9.33 -16.43 -3.03
N ASN A 44 8.47 -17.27 -2.46
CA ASN A 44 8.68 -18.01 -1.20
C ASN A 44 9.01 -17.10 -0.01
N GLN A 45 8.48 -15.88 -0.01
CA GLN A 45 8.63 -14.93 1.08
C GLN A 45 7.31 -14.77 1.85
N THR A 46 7.40 -14.09 2.99
CA THR A 46 6.24 -13.66 3.78
C THR A 46 6.27 -12.15 3.93
N PRO A 47 5.10 -11.49 4.09
CA PRO A 47 5.07 -10.07 4.38
C PRO A 47 5.90 -9.73 5.62
N ALA A 48 6.54 -8.56 5.59
CA ALA A 48 7.23 -8.03 6.75
C ALA A 48 6.23 -7.69 7.87
N PRO A 49 6.62 -7.82 9.15
CA PRO A 49 5.78 -7.38 10.25
C PRO A 49 5.54 -5.88 10.20
N GLU A 50 4.44 -5.44 10.79
CA GLU A 50 4.11 -4.02 10.91
C GLU A 50 5.18 -3.29 11.73
N ALA A 51 5.58 -2.10 11.27
CA ALA A 51 6.58 -1.32 11.96
C ALA A 51 6.02 -0.82 13.31
N PRO A 52 6.83 -0.80 14.39
CA PRO A 52 6.40 -0.21 15.65
C PRO A 52 6.14 1.30 15.47
N LYS A 53 5.16 1.85 16.21
CA LYS A 53 4.67 3.24 16.09
C LYS A 53 5.80 4.29 15.95
N HIS A 54 6.85 4.19 16.76
CA HIS A 54 7.96 5.15 16.74
C HIS A 54 8.81 5.11 15.45
N LEU A 55 9.03 3.92 14.85
CA LEU A 55 9.73 3.79 13.57
C LEU A 55 8.86 4.28 12.42
N TRP A 56 7.56 3.98 12.48
CA TRP A 56 6.60 4.44 11.50
C TRP A 56 6.56 5.97 11.45
N LEU A 57 6.40 6.62 12.61
CA LEU A 57 6.38 8.09 12.72
C LEU A 57 7.66 8.70 12.17
N ARG A 58 8.82 8.18 12.58
CA ARG A 58 10.10 8.70 12.11
C ARG A 58 10.21 8.64 10.58
N ARG A 59 9.84 7.51 9.96
CA ARG A 59 9.91 7.33 8.49
C ARG A 59 9.01 8.32 7.77
N VAL A 60 7.75 8.41 8.17
CA VAL A 60 6.79 9.28 7.48
C VAL A 60 7.16 10.76 7.64
N THR A 61 7.66 11.19 8.81
CA THR A 61 8.09 12.59 9.00
C THR A 61 9.28 12.92 8.09
N PHE A 62 10.28 12.03 8.01
CA PHE A 62 11.40 12.21 7.09
C PHE A 62 10.96 12.24 5.63
N ASP A 63 10.10 11.30 5.21
CA ASP A 63 9.64 11.21 3.81
C ASP A 63 8.82 12.44 3.39
N LEU A 64 7.98 12.97 4.28
CA LEU A 64 7.10 14.10 3.96
C LEU A 64 7.75 15.47 4.16
N THR A 65 8.64 15.63 5.14
CA THR A 65 9.16 16.94 5.56
C THR A 65 10.68 17.08 5.44
N GLY A 66 11.41 15.96 5.31
CA GLY A 66 12.86 15.94 5.36
C GLY A 66 13.44 16.09 6.77
N LEU A 67 12.61 16.24 7.80
CA LEU A 67 13.02 16.47 9.18
C LEU A 67 12.59 15.30 10.09
N PRO A 68 13.29 15.08 11.22
CA PRO A 68 12.82 14.14 12.23
C PRO A 68 11.61 14.72 12.99
N PRO A 69 10.76 13.86 13.60
CA PRO A 69 9.69 14.32 14.47
C PRO A 69 10.24 14.96 15.75
N THR A 70 9.53 15.95 16.27
CA THR A 70 9.83 16.58 17.56
C THR A 70 9.47 15.66 18.73
N LEU A 71 10.05 15.91 19.89
CA LEU A 71 9.72 15.14 21.11
C LEU A 71 8.24 15.24 21.49
N LYS A 72 7.59 16.37 21.17
CA LYS A 72 6.16 16.58 21.43
C LYS A 72 5.33 15.66 20.53
N GLU A 73 5.59 15.67 19.22
CA GLU A 73 4.88 14.82 18.25
C GLU A 73 5.07 13.33 18.54
N ILE A 74 6.27 12.91 18.94
CA ILE A 74 6.51 11.51 19.35
C ILE A 74 5.62 11.13 20.53
N LYS A 75 5.56 11.97 21.58
CA LYS A 75 4.74 11.69 22.76
C LYS A 75 3.25 11.64 22.43
N GLU A 76 2.76 12.60 21.67
CA GLU A 76 1.36 12.69 21.26
C GLU A 76 0.97 11.49 20.41
N PHE A 77 1.78 11.13 19.41
CA PHE A 77 1.50 9.99 18.52
C PHE A 77 1.57 8.64 19.24
N LEU A 78 2.53 8.45 20.16
CA LEU A 78 2.62 7.21 20.92
C LEU A 78 1.46 7.02 21.91
N ALA A 79 0.89 8.12 22.42
CA ALA A 79 -0.26 8.10 23.32
C ALA A 79 -1.61 8.03 22.59
N ASP A 80 -1.65 8.19 21.26
CA ASP A 80 -2.86 8.09 20.47
C ASP A 80 -3.19 6.63 20.14
N ASP A 81 -4.25 6.10 20.75
CA ASP A 81 -4.79 4.76 20.50
C ASP A 81 -6.10 4.78 19.70
N SER A 82 -6.41 5.91 19.04
CA SER A 82 -7.57 5.97 18.17
C SER A 82 -7.40 5.01 16.98
N SER A 83 -8.50 4.38 16.57
CA SER A 83 -8.51 3.47 15.42
C SER A 83 -8.43 4.20 14.07
N LYS A 84 -8.09 5.49 14.08
CA LYS A 84 -7.96 6.34 12.90
C LYS A 84 -6.48 6.52 12.60
N ALA A 85 -6.06 5.94 11.49
CA ALA A 85 -4.82 6.27 10.80
C ALA A 85 -5.17 7.03 9.52
#